data_AF-A0A5D4RX80-F1
#
_entry.id   AF-A0A5D4RX80-F1
#
_cell.length_a   1.000
_cell.length_b   1.000
_cell.length_c   1.000
_cell.angle_alpha   90.00
_cell.angle_beta   90.00
_cell.angle_gamma   90.00
#
_symmetry.space_group_name_H-M   'P 1'
#
loop_
_entity.id
_entity.type
_entity.pdbx_description
1 polymer ?
#
loop_
_entity_poly.entity_id
_entity_poly.type
_entity_poly.pdbx_seq_one_letter_code
_entity_poly.pdbx_strand_id
1 'polypeptide(L)'
;MVGTIVIRRNQEHDAGELGYWIGSRFWGRGYATSAVEKILSFGFQDLGLNRMWAMVRDSNIGSRTVLEKTGFEEEALLRQARRRGSDFEDCLLYAITRRDYQSLE
;
A
#
# COMPACT_ATOMS: atom_id res chain seq x y z
N MET A 1 -13.85 14.75 -6.73
CA MET A 1 -12.76 13.97 -6.12
C MET A 1 -13.13 12.49 -6.07
N VAL A 2 -12.24 11.59 -6.50
CA VAL A 2 -12.46 10.12 -6.53
C VAL A 2 -11.90 9.45 -5.28
N GLY A 3 -10.75 9.92 -4.82
CA GLY A 3 -10.02 9.39 -3.67
C GLY A 3 -8.73 10.16 -3.46
N THR A 4 -7.88 9.64 -2.57
CA THR A 4 -6.57 10.20 -2.21
C THR A 4 -5.56 9.06 -2.12
N ILE A 5 -4.33 9.34 -2.52
CA ILE A 5 -3.17 8.46 -2.33
C ILE A 5 -2.02 9.31 -1.79
N VAL A 6 -1.29 8.79 -0.81
CA VAL A 6 -0.21 9.50 -0.12
C VAL A 6 0.98 8.57 0.07
N ILE A 7 2.18 9.14 -0.01
CA ILE A 7 3.40 8.51 0.48
C ILE A 7 3.92 9.33 1.66
N ARG A 8 4.14 8.67 2.81
CA ARG A 8 4.93 9.23 3.90
C ARG A 8 6.36 8.72 3.77
N ARG A 9 7.31 9.64 3.57
CA ARG A 9 8.71 9.30 3.33
C ARG A 9 9.48 9.16 4.64
N ASN A 10 10.26 8.10 4.74
CA ASN A 10 11.42 8.01 5.62
C ASN A 10 12.66 8.25 4.75
N GLN A 11 13.30 9.41 4.93
CA GLN A 11 14.45 9.82 4.12
C GLN A 11 15.75 9.10 4.50
N GLU A 12 15.88 8.65 5.76
CA GLU A 12 17.10 8.00 6.24
C GLU A 12 17.27 6.59 5.65
N HIS A 13 16.16 5.94 5.30
CA HIS A 13 16.15 4.56 4.83
C HIS A 13 15.59 4.40 3.42
N ASP A 14 15.40 5.51 2.70
CA ASP A 14 14.80 5.54 1.36
C ASP A 14 13.50 4.71 1.30
N ALA A 15 12.65 4.85 2.32
CA ALA A 15 11.42 4.07 2.45
C ALA A 15 10.17 4.95 2.37
N GLY A 16 9.10 4.41 1.78
CA GLY A 16 7.80 5.07 1.68
C GLY A 16 6.69 4.24 2.30
N GLU A 17 5.94 4.81 3.24
CA GLU A 17 4.68 4.26 3.69
C GLU A 17 3.56 4.76 2.76
N LEU A 18 2.84 3.83 2.16
CA LEU A 18 1.73 4.10 1.27
C LEU A 18 0.41 4.08 2.04
N GLY A 19 -0.41 5.11 1.81
CA GLY A 19 -1.81 5.15 2.26
C GLY A 19 -2.73 5.60 1.13
N TYR A 20 -3.92 5.01 1.02
CA TYR A 20 -4.92 5.46 0.07
C TYR A 20 -6.35 5.22 0.54
N TRP A 21 -7.25 5.99 -0.03
CA TRP A 21 -8.70 5.86 0.13
C TRP A 21 -9.39 6.17 -1.19
N ILE A 22 -10.36 5.34 -1.57
CA ILE A 22 -11.23 5.58 -2.72
C ILE A 22 -12.67 5.65 -2.22
N GLY A 23 -13.46 6.59 -2.73
CA GLY A 23 -14.88 6.69 -2.40
C GLY A 23 -15.65 5.44 -2.83
N SER A 24 -16.56 4.95 -1.97
CA SER A 24 -17.27 3.67 -2.16
C SER A 24 -18.00 3.55 -3.50
N ARG A 25 -18.57 4.65 -4.01
CA ARG A 25 -19.22 4.72 -5.33
C ARG A 25 -18.30 4.39 -6.52
N PHE A 26 -16.98 4.38 -6.29
CA PHE A 26 -15.94 4.15 -7.29
C PHE A 26 -15.19 2.83 -7.08
N TRP A 27 -15.59 2.01 -6.11
CA TRP A 27 -14.98 0.69 -5.88
C TRP A 27 -15.26 -0.27 -7.05
N GLY A 28 -14.39 -1.27 -7.22
CA GLY A 28 -14.50 -2.27 -8.29
C GLY A 28 -14.17 -1.78 -9.70
N ARG A 29 -13.71 -0.52 -9.85
CA ARG A 29 -13.42 0.10 -11.15
C ARG A 29 -11.92 0.24 -11.47
N GLY A 30 -11.04 -0.37 -10.66
CA GLY A 30 -9.59 -0.34 -10.88
C GLY A 30 -8.86 0.95 -10.44
N TYR A 31 -9.56 2.00 -10.01
CA TYR A 31 -8.91 3.27 -9.65
C TYR A 31 -7.84 3.17 -8.56
N ALA A 32 -8.04 2.31 -7.55
CA ALA A 32 -7.03 2.09 -6.51
C ALA A 32 -5.76 1.48 -7.11
N THR A 33 -5.89 0.41 -7.88
CA THR A 33 -4.79 -0.27 -8.58
C THR A 33 -4.01 0.71 -9.46
N SER A 34 -4.68 1.45 -10.33
CA SER A 34 -4.01 2.43 -11.20
C SER A 34 -3.36 3.57 -10.44
N ALA A 35 -3.90 3.97 -9.28
CA ALA A 35 -3.26 4.96 -8.43
C ALA A 35 -1.99 4.40 -7.78
N VAL A 36 -2.03 3.16 -7.28
CA VAL A 36 -0.87 2.49 -6.68
C VAL A 36 0.23 2.23 -7.72
N GLU A 37 -0.09 1.77 -8.92
CA GLU A 37 0.91 1.61 -9.99
C GLU A 37 1.67 2.92 -10.28
N LYS A 38 0.93 4.03 -10.38
CA LYS A 38 1.53 5.36 -10.60
C LYS A 38 2.38 5.81 -9.41
N ILE A 39 1.94 5.52 -8.18
CA ILE A 39 2.66 5.91 -6.98
C ILE A 39 3.94 5.08 -6.80
N LEU A 40 3.95 3.83 -7.24
CA LEU A 40 5.13 2.96 -7.24
C LEU A 40 6.18 3.50 -8.22
N SER A 41 5.79 3.80 -9.46
CA SER A 41 6.66 4.44 -10.44
C SER A 41 7.24 5.74 -9.87
N PHE A 42 6.41 6.63 -9.33
CA PHE A 42 6.89 7.87 -8.71
C PHE A 42 7.82 7.62 -7.51
N GLY A 43 7.48 6.67 -6.64
CA GLY A 43 8.28 6.33 -5.46
C GLY A 43 9.66 5.80 -5.82
N PHE A 44 9.73 4.87 -6.77
CA PHE A 44 10.97 4.21 -7.16
C PHE A 44 11.80 5.01 -8.17
N GLN A 45 11.17 5.71 -9.11
CA GLN A 45 11.87 6.41 -10.19
C GLN A 45 12.22 7.85 -9.79
N ASP A 46 11.25 8.61 -9.28
CA ASP A 46 11.44 10.04 -8.99
C ASP A 46 11.93 10.31 -7.55
N LEU A 47 11.38 9.60 -6.56
CA LEU A 47 11.74 9.80 -5.15
C LEU A 47 12.97 8.99 -4.71
N GLY A 48 13.47 8.10 -5.55
CA GLY A 48 14.68 7.34 -5.27
C GLY A 48 14.51 6.24 -4.22
N LEU A 49 13.28 5.89 -3.82
CA LEU A 49 13.02 4.94 -2.72
C LEU A 49 13.60 3.56 -3.04
N ASN A 50 14.05 2.85 -2.01
CA ASN A 50 14.43 1.45 -2.09
C ASN A 50 13.27 0.52 -1.70
N ARG A 51 12.33 1.01 -0.88
CA ARG A 51 11.24 0.20 -0.32
C ARG A 51 9.95 0.99 -0.19
N MET A 52 8.83 0.36 -0.51
CA MET A 52 7.50 0.87 -0.21
C MET A 52 6.70 -0.17 0.56
N TRP A 53 5.88 0.26 1.50
CA TRP A 53 5.08 -0.64 2.33
C TRP A 53 3.73 -0.03 2.68
N ALA A 54 2.76 -0.87 2.97
CA ALA A 54 1.43 -0.47 3.40
C ALA A 54 0.94 -1.39 4.51
N MET A 55 0.23 -0.82 5.49
CA MET A 55 -0.47 -1.58 6.50
C MET A 55 -1.97 -1.60 6.18
N VAL A 56 -2.55 -2.79 6.12
CA VAL A 56 -3.97 -3.01 5.78
C VAL A 56 -4.62 -3.86 6.85
N ARG A 57 -5.89 -3.62 7.19
CA ARG A 57 -6.63 -4.54 8.07
C ARG A 57 -6.79 -5.90 7.37
N ASP A 58 -6.67 -7.00 8.10
CA ASP A 58 -6.84 -8.35 7.51
C ASP A 58 -8.18 -8.48 6.75
N SER A 59 -9.22 -7.84 7.30
CA SER A 59 -10.60 -7.91 6.82
C SER A 59 -10.85 -7.06 5.58
N ASN A 60 -9.90 -6.19 5.20
CA ASN A 60 -10.02 -5.32 4.04
C ASN A 60 -9.51 -6.01 2.77
N ILE A 61 -10.28 -7.00 2.31
CA ILE A 61 -9.97 -7.80 1.12
C ILE A 61 -9.69 -6.92 -0.11
N GLY A 62 -10.48 -5.87 -0.33
CA GLY A 62 -10.30 -5.00 -1.50
C GLY A 62 -8.94 -4.31 -1.53
N SER A 63 -8.44 -3.86 -0.39
CA SER A 63 -7.12 -3.23 -0.31
C SER A 63 -5.98 -4.25 -0.41
N ARG A 64 -6.15 -5.45 0.16
CA ARG A 64 -5.20 -6.57 0.01
C ARG A 64 -5.03 -6.96 -1.45
N THR A 65 -6.14 -7.17 -2.15
CA THR A 65 -6.15 -7.48 -3.59
C THR A 65 -5.48 -6.39 -4.43
N VAL A 66 -5.63 -5.11 -4.06
CA VAL A 66 -4.93 -4.02 -4.76
C VAL A 66 -3.42 -4.15 -4.59
N LEU A 67 -2.95 -4.32 -3.35
CA LEU A 67 -1.53 -4.45 -3.04
C LEU A 67 -0.90 -5.65 -3.77
N GLU A 68 -1.51 -6.82 -3.65
CA GLU A 68 -1.08 -8.06 -4.31
C GLU A 68 -1.02 -7.90 -5.84
N LYS A 69 -2.04 -7.28 -6.46
CA LYS A 69 -2.05 -7.03 -7.92
C LYS A 69 -0.96 -6.08 -8.39
N THR A 70 -0.49 -5.20 -7.51
CA THR A 70 0.58 -4.24 -7.81
C THR A 70 1.97 -4.74 -7.43
N GLY A 71 2.10 -6.04 -7.12
CA GLY A 71 3.38 -6.68 -6.83
C GLY A 71 3.88 -6.51 -5.40
N PHE A 72 3.05 -6.02 -4.47
CA PHE A 72 3.39 -6.10 -3.06
C PHE A 72 3.23 -7.54 -2.55
N GLU A 73 4.12 -7.94 -1.66
CA GLU A 73 4.08 -9.21 -0.95
C GLU A 73 3.67 -9.00 0.51
N GLU A 74 2.91 -9.95 1.07
CA GLU A 74 2.58 -9.97 2.49
C GLU A 74 3.80 -10.44 3.29
N GLU A 75 4.31 -9.60 4.19
CA GLU A 75 5.50 -9.93 4.98
C GLU A 75 5.17 -10.33 6.43
N ALA A 76 4.08 -9.81 6.99
CA ALA A 76 3.74 -10.04 8.39
C ALA A 76 2.25 -9.87 8.72
N LEU A 77 1.77 -10.67 9.67
CA LEU A 77 0.54 -10.45 10.42
C LEU A 77 0.86 -9.75 11.75
N LEU A 78 0.36 -8.54 11.90
CA LEU A 78 0.46 -7.72 13.10
C LEU A 78 -0.81 -7.88 13.93
N ARG A 79 -0.74 -8.76 14.95
CA ARG A 79 -1.88 -9.07 15.82
C ARG A 79 -2.30 -7.85 16.64
N GLN A 80 -3.59 -7.55 16.63
CA GLN A 80 -4.22 -6.46 17.39
C GLN A 80 -3.55 -5.09 17.20
N ALA A 81 -2.93 -4.86 16.04
CA ALA A 81 -2.11 -3.68 15.77
C ALA A 81 -2.91 -2.39 15.59
N ARG A 82 -4.23 -2.48 15.34
CA ARG A 82 -5.07 -1.31 15.10
C ARG A 82 -6.30 -1.29 15.98
N ARG A 83 -6.46 -0.20 16.73
CA ARG A 83 -7.66 0.05 17.54
C ARG A 83 -8.82 0.51 16.65
N ARG A 84 -10.00 -0.08 16.86
CA ARG A 84 -11.29 0.33 16.27
C ARG A 84 -12.34 0.41 17.36
N GLY A 85 -12.58 1.61 17.87
CA GLY A 85 -13.48 1.81 19.02
C GLY A 85 -12.89 1.19 20.29
N SER A 86 -13.61 0.23 20.88
CA SER A 86 -13.15 -0.56 22.04
C SER A 86 -12.28 -1.75 21.65
N ASP A 87 -12.32 -2.18 20.39
CA ASP A 87 -11.71 -3.43 19.94
C ASP A 87 -10.37 -3.18 19.25
N PHE A 88 -9.61 -4.26 19.06
CA PHE A 88 -8.35 -4.27 18.33
C PHE A 88 -8.42 -5.29 17.21
N GLU A 89 -7.93 -4.90 16.03
CA GLU A 89 -7.94 -5.70 14.82
C GLU A 89 -6.52 -6.03 14.38
N ASP A 90 -6.39 -7.20 13.76
CA ASP A 90 -5.16 -7.61 13.12
C ASP A 90 -4.96 -6.79 11.83
N CYS A 91 -3.70 -6.54 11.52
CA CYS A 91 -3.29 -5.87 10.28
C CYS A 91 -2.23 -6.70 9.58
N LEU A 92 -2.26 -6.68 8.26
CA LEU A 92 -1.22 -7.24 7.42
C LEU A 92 -0.27 -6.13 6.99
N LEU A 93 1.02 -6.42 7.04
CA LEU A 93 2.06 -5.60 6.45
C LEU A 93 2.38 -6.14 5.07
N TYR A 94 2.21 -5.30 4.07
CA TYR A 94 2.63 -5.57 2.70
C TYR A 94 3.82 -4.69 2.35
N ALA A 95 4.75 -5.22 1.57
CA ALA A 95 5.88 -4.46 1.07
C ALA A 95 6.28 -4.86 -0.35
N ILE A 96 6.96 -3.93 -1.03
CA ILE A 96 7.62 -4.14 -2.31
C ILE A 96 8.94 -3.39 -2.28
N THR A 97 10.02 -4.03 -2.71
CA THR A 97 11.33 -3.39 -2.85
C THR A 97 11.53 -2.90 -4.28
N ARG A 98 12.53 -2.02 -4.48
CA ARG A 98 12.94 -1.59 -5.81
C ARG A 98 13.33 -2.78 -6.69
N ARG A 99 13.96 -3.81 -6.11
CA ARG A 99 14.34 -5.03 -6.84
C ARG A 99 13.10 -5.78 -7.33
N ASP A 100 12.12 -5.97 -6.46
CA ASP A 100 10.88 -6.66 -6.82
C ASP A 100 10.17 -5.89 -7.93
N TYR A 101 10.06 -4.57 -7.78
CA TYR A 101 9.45 -3.70 -8.79
C TYR A 101 10.13 -3.78 -10.17
N GLN A 102 11.47 -3.79 -10.20
CA GLN A 102 12.24 -3.95 -11.45
C GLN A 102 12.07 -5.33 -12.10
N SER A 103 11.65 -6.35 -11.34
CA SER A 103 11.39 -7.68 -11.88
C SER A 103 9.99 -7.83 -12.51
N LEU A 104 9.12 -6.83 -12.33
CA LEU A 104 7.77 -6.79 -12.92
C LEU A 104 7.75 -6.18 -14.34
N GLU A 105 8.83 -5.48 -14.73
CA GLU A 105 9.03 -4.89 -16.07
C GLU A 105 9.62 -5.89 -17.07
#